data_AF-A0A0Q7YQ72-F1
#
_entry.id   AF-A0A0Q7YQ72-F1
#
_cell.length_a   1.000
_cell.length_b   1.000
_cell.length_c   1.000
_cell.angle_alpha   90.00
_cell.angle_beta   90.00
_cell.angle_gamma   90.00
#
_symmetry.space_group_name_H-M   'P 1'
#
loop_
_entity.id
_entity.type
_entity.pdbx_description
1 polymer ?
#
loop_
_entity_poly.entity_id
_entity_poly.type
_entity_poly.pdbx_seq_one_letter_code
_entity_poly.pdbx_strand_id
1 'polypeptide(L)'
;MSVPFDPRLAGQPARHSPALRDDKQDSFPGLVKLRLGHAAFGSMLLPELMFVERSGWHFYQPSFFGPPILGFNVDSDIHVARFSVDVGNPRATDLTRLLIEIRSDGLVRRYEDGAQLYRCVVEGPKRLTRFASGRCWPRADDDFDLRLFHITNPKAFAAIVGSRDLRSSRWNLQGTRELANVAYVYLTSLPAIEAEEDLRRIAMSSDGIIGFQTTSSRTREETLKLKVYRESTTGRTARLQVKISSSLLAPPHMLIHRPMGDHAYYEVIGPEIYRVGVQPGTALTYVSGVATVEERMQKRFGYVVVGDAASVEGLAAPYDEEETKQVVHVETLDAGLDLFDFWLQNQNSDQVSVRQPEPRIFSG
;
A
#
# COMPACT_ATOMS: atom_id res chain seq x y z
N MET A 1 -27.72 -1.46 16.52
CA MET A 1 -28.36 -2.15 15.38
C MET A 1 -27.27 -2.51 14.38
N SER A 2 -27.08 -3.79 14.09
CA SER A 2 -26.16 -4.23 13.05
C SER A 2 -26.75 -3.89 11.68
N VAL A 3 -26.11 -3.00 10.93
CA VAL A 3 -26.47 -2.77 9.53
C VAL A 3 -26.24 -4.09 8.78
N PRO A 4 -27.22 -4.63 8.04
CA PRO A 4 -27.00 -5.84 7.26
C PRO A 4 -25.88 -5.63 6.24
N PHE A 5 -24.93 -6.58 6.20
CA PHE A 5 -23.78 -6.54 5.31
C PHE A 5 -24.23 -6.62 3.84
N ASP A 6 -23.83 -5.64 3.03
CA ASP A 6 -24.04 -5.69 1.58
C ASP A 6 -22.91 -6.53 0.95
N PRO A 7 -23.22 -7.71 0.38
CA PRO A 7 -22.22 -8.61 -0.17
C PRO A 7 -21.50 -8.05 -1.41
N ARG A 8 -21.86 -6.85 -1.88
CA ARG A 8 -21.16 -6.14 -2.97
C ARG A 8 -20.00 -5.27 -2.49
N LEU A 9 -19.84 -5.08 -1.18
CA LEU A 9 -18.74 -4.27 -0.66
C LEU A 9 -17.38 -4.93 -0.96
N ALA A 10 -16.33 -4.10 -1.12
CA ALA A 10 -14.94 -4.55 -1.30
C ALA A 10 -14.36 -5.29 -0.08
N GLY A 11 -15.14 -5.41 1.00
CA GLY A 11 -14.85 -6.13 2.23
C GLY A 11 -15.94 -5.87 3.27
N GLN A 12 -15.89 -6.56 4.41
CA GLN A 12 -16.69 -6.12 5.57
C GLN A 12 -16.24 -4.71 5.98
N PRO A 13 -17.16 -3.82 6.41
CA PRO A 13 -16.77 -2.54 7.00
C PRO A 13 -16.00 -2.82 8.30
N ALA A 14 -14.68 -2.93 8.20
CA ALA A 14 -13.81 -3.11 9.34
C ALA A 14 -13.51 -1.73 9.93
N ARG A 15 -14.01 -1.48 11.14
CA ARG A 15 -13.73 -0.24 11.87
C ARG A 15 -12.36 -0.26 12.59
N HIS A 16 -11.80 -1.44 12.81
CA HIS A 16 -10.48 -1.72 13.40
C HIS A 16 -10.40 -3.23 13.71
N SER A 17 -9.18 -3.79 13.80
CA SER A 17 -8.98 -5.04 14.53
C SER A 17 -9.12 -4.81 16.04
N PRO A 18 -9.79 -5.71 16.80
CA PRO A 18 -9.77 -5.62 18.26
C PRO A 18 -8.31 -5.71 18.76
N ALA A 19 -8.05 -5.08 19.91
CA ALA A 19 -6.75 -5.22 20.59
C ALA A 19 -6.36 -6.70 20.70
N LEU A 20 -5.06 -6.98 20.56
CA LEU A 20 -4.47 -8.33 20.57
C LEU A 20 -5.15 -9.24 21.61
N ARG A 21 -6.00 -10.16 21.14
CA ARG A 21 -6.66 -11.18 21.98
C ARG A 21 -5.62 -12.21 22.41
N ASP A 22 -5.49 -12.46 23.73
CA ASP A 22 -4.97 -13.62 24.50
C ASP A 22 -3.77 -14.47 23.98
N ASP A 23 -3.29 -14.30 22.75
CA ASP A 23 -2.02 -14.82 22.27
C ASP A 23 -0.93 -14.03 23.00
N LYS A 24 -0.11 -14.74 23.79
CA LYS A 24 1.08 -14.19 24.45
C LYS A 24 1.85 -13.31 23.45
N GLN A 25 1.93 -12.02 23.76
CA GLN A 25 2.69 -11.06 22.96
C GLN A 25 4.17 -11.44 23.01
N ASP A 26 4.79 -11.47 21.83
CA ASP A 26 6.23 -11.55 21.68
C ASP A 26 6.69 -10.26 20.98
N SER A 27 7.97 -9.93 21.18
CA SER A 27 8.65 -8.84 20.48
C SER A 27 9.59 -9.44 19.44
N PHE A 28 9.59 -8.86 18.24
CA PHE A 28 10.41 -9.32 17.12
C PHE A 28 11.23 -8.17 16.55
N PRO A 29 12.53 -8.36 16.26
CA PRO A 29 13.25 -7.42 15.43
C PRO A 29 12.69 -7.47 14.00
N GLY A 30 12.57 -6.32 13.37
CA GLY A 30 12.12 -6.20 11.99
C GLY A 30 12.65 -4.95 11.31
N LEU A 31 12.20 -4.74 10.08
CA LEU A 31 12.37 -3.47 9.38
C LEU A 31 11.01 -2.96 8.90
N VAL A 32 10.88 -1.64 8.79
CA VAL A 32 9.70 -0.99 8.24
C VAL A 32 10.11 0.08 7.23
N LYS A 33 9.51 0.02 6.05
CA LYS A 33 9.64 1.04 5.00
C LYS A 33 8.56 2.09 5.23
N LEU A 34 8.99 3.34 5.39
CA LEU A 34 8.17 4.48 5.77
C LEU A 34 8.33 5.61 4.76
N ARG A 35 7.29 6.42 4.59
CA ARG A 35 7.40 7.77 4.02
C ARG A 35 6.89 8.81 5.00
N LEU A 36 7.41 10.02 4.91
CA LEU A 36 6.75 11.20 5.44
C LEU A 36 5.93 11.84 4.31
N GLY A 37 4.71 12.27 4.62
CA GLY A 37 3.88 12.98 3.67
C GLY A 37 3.10 14.12 4.32
N HIS A 38 2.66 15.08 3.51
CA HIS A 38 2.01 16.30 3.96
C HIS A 38 0.72 16.56 3.16
N ALA A 39 -0.37 16.85 3.86
CA ALA A 39 -1.63 17.30 3.27
C ALA A 39 -2.19 18.48 4.06
N ALA A 40 -3.23 19.12 3.53
CA ALA A 40 -3.87 20.27 4.18
C ALA A 40 -4.39 19.97 5.60
N PHE A 41 -4.66 18.70 5.91
CA PHE A 41 -5.09 18.25 7.24
C PHE A 41 -3.93 17.87 8.18
N GLY A 42 -2.68 17.88 7.70
CA GLY A 42 -1.49 17.61 8.50
C GLY A 42 -0.48 16.68 7.84
N SER A 43 0.60 16.40 8.58
CA SER A 43 1.66 15.47 8.20
C SER A 43 1.33 14.04 8.63
N MET A 44 1.82 13.07 7.86
CA MET A 44 1.55 11.65 8.05
C MET A 44 2.82 10.83 7.89
N LEU A 45 3.00 9.85 8.78
CA LEU A 45 3.95 8.77 8.58
C LEU A 45 3.22 7.61 7.89
N LEU A 46 3.67 7.23 6.70
CA LEU A 46 3.04 6.24 5.84
C LEU A 46 3.83 4.91 5.90
N PRO A 47 3.37 3.90 6.65
CA PRO A 47 3.96 2.57 6.59
C PRO A 47 3.59 1.86 5.29
N GLU A 48 4.59 1.55 4.47
CA GLU A 48 4.39 0.86 3.20
C GLU A 48 4.46 -0.65 3.36
N LEU A 49 5.56 -1.12 3.94
CA LEU A 49 5.91 -2.54 4.05
C LEU A 49 6.69 -2.78 5.32
N MET A 50 6.48 -3.94 5.92
CA MET A 50 7.33 -4.43 7.00
C MET A 50 8.01 -5.74 6.62
N PHE A 51 9.17 -5.98 7.21
CA PHE A 51 10.01 -7.15 6.97
C PHE A 51 10.41 -7.79 8.29
N VAL A 52 10.14 -9.09 8.44
CA VAL A 52 10.48 -9.82 9.67
C VAL A 52 11.07 -11.18 9.30
N GLU A 53 12.19 -11.54 9.93
CA GLU A 53 12.83 -12.84 9.78
C GLU A 53 12.32 -13.84 10.83
N ARG A 54 11.49 -14.79 10.38
CA ARG A 54 10.92 -15.86 11.21
C ARG A 54 10.77 -17.11 10.36
N SER A 55 11.68 -18.07 10.50
CA SER A 55 11.75 -19.24 9.61
C SER A 55 11.86 -18.81 8.14
N GLY A 56 12.76 -17.85 7.89
CA GLY A 56 12.92 -17.12 6.64
C GLY A 56 12.24 -15.75 6.64
N TRP A 57 12.58 -14.94 5.65
CA TRP A 57 12.09 -13.57 5.51
C TRP A 57 10.66 -13.52 4.95
N HIS A 58 9.85 -12.69 5.60
CA HIS A 58 8.45 -12.43 5.24
C HIS A 58 8.22 -10.93 5.18
N PHE A 59 7.34 -10.52 4.28
CA PHE A 59 6.85 -9.14 4.23
C PHE A 59 5.39 -9.08 4.64
N TYR A 60 5.01 -7.93 5.21
CA TYR A 60 3.67 -7.62 5.70
C TYR A 60 3.23 -6.30 5.09
N GLN A 61 2.10 -6.31 4.40
CA GLN A 61 1.42 -5.12 3.91
C GLN A 61 0.39 -4.66 4.96
N PRO A 62 0.51 -3.42 5.46
CA PRO A 62 -0.54 -2.82 6.28
C PRO A 62 -1.89 -2.83 5.53
N SER A 63 -2.95 -3.23 6.22
CA SER A 63 -4.34 -3.04 5.79
C SER A 63 -4.93 -1.78 6.44
N PHE A 64 -4.63 -1.57 7.72
CA PHE A 64 -4.95 -0.33 8.44
C PHE A 64 -3.76 0.13 9.27
N PHE A 65 -3.70 1.41 9.61
CA PHE A 65 -2.73 1.91 10.58
C PHE A 65 -3.22 3.15 11.33
N GLY A 66 -2.70 3.33 12.55
CA GLY A 66 -2.98 4.47 13.40
C GLY A 66 -1.94 5.59 13.24
N PRO A 67 -2.25 6.82 13.70
CA PRO A 67 -1.31 7.92 13.70
C PRO A 67 -0.10 7.59 14.60
N PRO A 68 1.11 8.01 14.20
CA PRO A 68 2.29 7.80 15.02
C PRO A 68 2.31 8.71 16.24
N ILE A 69 2.84 8.18 17.33
CA ILE A 69 3.29 8.95 18.49
C ILE A 69 4.78 9.17 18.32
N LEU A 70 5.19 10.42 18.17
CA LEU A 70 6.60 10.81 18.08
C LEU A 70 7.11 11.24 19.46
N GLY A 71 8.24 10.68 19.88
CA GLY A 71 8.98 11.09 21.05
C GLY A 71 10.35 11.64 20.63
N PHE A 72 10.72 12.82 21.09
CA PHE A 72 12.00 13.44 20.77
C PHE A 72 12.88 13.52 22.02
N ASN A 73 14.18 13.23 21.87
CA ASN A 73 15.17 13.25 22.95
C ASN A 73 14.79 12.29 24.09
N VAL A 74 14.32 11.09 23.72
CA VAL A 74 14.00 10.04 24.70
C VAL A 74 15.27 9.47 25.34
N ASP A 75 16.38 9.51 24.60
CA ASP A 75 17.76 9.46 25.06
C ASP A 75 18.51 10.65 24.42
N SER A 76 19.77 10.90 24.79
CA SER A 76 20.59 11.96 24.17
C SER A 76 20.61 11.82 22.64
N ASP A 77 19.98 12.78 21.94
CA ASP A 77 19.83 12.84 20.48
C ASP A 77 19.14 11.64 19.83
N ILE A 78 18.31 10.91 20.59
CA ILE A 78 17.49 9.81 20.07
C ILE A 78 16.03 10.22 20.01
N HIS A 79 15.40 9.93 18.88
CA HIS A 79 13.97 10.11 18.64
C HIS A 79 13.32 8.76 18.36
N VAL A 80 12.03 8.65 18.68
CA VAL A 80 11.25 7.43 18.50
C VAL A 80 9.92 7.74 17.83
N ALA A 81 9.43 6.80 17.02
CA ALA A 81 8.05 6.80 16.54
C ALA A 81 7.41 5.46 16.86
N ARG A 82 6.24 5.50 17.52
CA ARG A 82 5.43 4.32 17.80
C ARG A 82 4.07 4.43 17.13
N PHE A 83 3.64 3.39 16.42
CA PHE A 83 2.35 3.34 15.74
C PHE A 83 1.83 1.91 15.66
N SER A 84 0.52 1.77 15.44
CA SER A 84 -0.10 0.47 15.22
C SER A 84 -0.36 0.23 13.74
N VAL A 85 -0.17 -1.01 13.29
CA VAL A 85 -0.59 -1.47 11.95
C VAL A 85 -1.41 -2.75 12.08
N ASP A 86 -2.50 -2.85 11.31
CA ASP A 86 -3.26 -4.08 11.18
C ASP A 86 -2.80 -4.80 9.90
N VAL A 87 -2.43 -6.06 10.02
CA VAL A 87 -1.90 -6.88 8.90
C VAL A 87 -2.63 -8.22 8.79
N GLY A 88 -2.61 -8.79 7.60
CA GLY A 88 -3.20 -10.10 7.31
C GLY A 88 -2.50 -10.80 6.16
N ASN A 89 -2.62 -12.13 6.13
CA ASN A 89 -2.23 -12.90 4.97
C ASN A 89 -3.20 -12.63 3.80
N PRO A 90 -2.83 -12.98 2.55
CA PRO A 90 -3.74 -12.80 1.43
C PRO A 90 -5.05 -13.55 1.70
N ARG A 91 -6.19 -12.91 1.42
CA ARG A 91 -7.55 -13.39 1.74
C ARG A 91 -7.95 -13.33 3.21
N ALA A 92 -7.14 -12.73 4.08
CA ALA A 92 -7.52 -12.58 5.48
C ALA A 92 -8.85 -11.83 5.61
N THR A 93 -9.71 -12.35 6.49
CA THR A 93 -10.85 -11.62 7.07
C THR A 93 -10.57 -11.25 8.52
N ASP A 94 -9.68 -12.00 9.17
CA ASP A 94 -9.21 -11.75 10.54
C ASP A 94 -7.80 -11.16 10.49
N LEU A 95 -7.72 -9.83 10.64
CA LEU A 95 -6.45 -9.10 10.72
C LEU A 95 -5.90 -9.15 12.15
N THR A 96 -4.58 -8.95 12.29
CA THR A 96 -3.92 -8.78 13.58
C THR A 96 -3.29 -7.42 13.70
N ARG A 97 -3.42 -6.80 14.87
CA ARG A 97 -2.75 -5.53 15.19
C ARG A 97 -1.33 -5.79 15.67
N LEU A 98 -0.38 -5.08 15.08
CA LEU A 98 1.01 -5.03 15.50
C LEU A 98 1.31 -3.63 16.04
N LEU A 99 2.16 -3.54 17.05
CA LEU A 99 2.73 -2.26 17.50
C LEU A 99 4.16 -2.19 17.00
N ILE A 100 4.47 -1.10 16.31
CA ILE A 100 5.76 -0.87 15.67
C ILE A 100 6.43 0.30 16.37
N GLU A 101 7.69 0.11 16.75
CA GLU A 101 8.54 1.17 17.27
C GLU A 101 9.81 1.27 16.43
N ILE A 102 10.12 2.49 15.98
CA ILE A 102 11.39 2.84 15.32
C ILE A 102 12.14 3.88 16.15
N ARG A 103 13.47 3.90 15.98
CA ARG A 103 14.37 4.90 16.54
C ARG A 103 15.11 5.65 15.43
N SER A 104 15.51 6.89 15.67
CA SER A 104 16.30 7.70 14.71
C SER A 104 17.65 7.06 14.37
N ASP A 105 18.31 6.41 15.33
CA ASP A 105 19.53 5.61 15.13
C ASP A 105 19.30 4.26 14.38
N GLY A 106 18.03 3.98 14.05
CA GLY A 106 17.59 2.77 13.38
C GLY A 106 17.62 2.83 11.86
N LEU A 107 17.94 3.97 11.24
CA LEU A 107 17.90 4.12 9.79
C LEU A 107 18.88 3.15 9.09
N VAL A 108 18.36 2.44 8.08
CA VAL A 108 19.11 1.44 7.29
C VAL A 108 19.33 1.94 5.87
N ARG A 109 18.27 2.40 5.21
CA ARG A 109 18.33 2.77 3.79
C ARG A 109 17.44 3.97 3.50
N ARG A 110 17.87 4.81 2.57
CA ARG A 110 17.06 5.85 1.93
C ARG A 110 16.74 5.43 0.49
N TYR A 111 15.52 5.65 0.06
CA TYR A 111 15.07 5.38 -1.30
C TYR A 111 14.96 6.72 -2.06
N GLU A 112 15.27 6.70 -3.35
CA GLU A 112 15.17 7.86 -4.25
C GLU A 112 13.79 8.50 -4.30
N ASP A 113 12.75 7.74 -3.96
CA ASP A 113 11.36 8.18 -3.97
C ASP A 113 10.96 8.89 -2.65
N GLY A 114 11.90 9.06 -1.72
CA GLY A 114 11.70 9.69 -0.42
C GLY A 114 11.32 8.72 0.70
N ALA A 115 11.16 7.42 0.42
CA ALA A 115 10.96 6.44 1.48
C ALA A 115 12.26 6.19 2.25
N GLN A 116 12.12 5.68 3.47
CA GLN A 116 13.24 5.29 4.33
C GLN A 116 12.93 3.95 5.00
N LEU A 117 13.96 3.11 5.12
CA LEU A 117 13.89 1.82 5.80
C LEU A 117 14.52 1.94 7.18
N TYR A 118 13.76 1.64 8.22
CA TYR A 118 14.24 1.66 9.60
C TYR A 118 14.24 0.26 10.20
N ARG A 119 15.25 -0.05 11.03
CA ARG A 119 15.16 -1.10 12.03
C ARG A 119 14.02 -0.76 13.00
N CYS A 120 13.21 -1.75 13.33
CA CYS A 120 12.08 -1.59 14.24
C CYS A 120 11.95 -2.76 15.20
N VAL A 121 11.22 -2.51 16.28
CA VAL A 121 10.66 -3.55 17.15
C VAL A 121 9.20 -3.75 16.75
N VAL A 122 8.81 -4.99 16.52
CA VAL A 122 7.44 -5.41 16.18
C VAL A 122 6.88 -6.20 17.35
N GLU A 123 5.89 -5.66 18.05
CA GLU A 123 5.13 -6.37 19.07
C GLU A 123 3.88 -7.00 18.43
N GLY A 124 3.67 -8.30 18.66
CA GLY A 124 2.57 -9.01 18.04
C GLY A 124 2.42 -10.46 18.50
N PRO A 125 1.55 -11.25 17.85
CA PRO A 125 1.29 -12.63 18.23
C PRO A 125 2.49 -13.53 17.92
N LYS A 126 2.74 -14.54 18.77
CA LYS A 126 3.84 -15.54 18.59
C LYS A 126 3.91 -16.13 17.18
N ARG A 127 2.75 -16.45 16.60
CA ARG A 127 2.62 -17.03 15.26
C ARG A 127 2.50 -15.96 14.18
N LEU A 128 3.29 -14.88 14.27
CA LEU A 128 3.24 -13.73 13.37
C LEU A 128 3.27 -14.11 11.89
N THR A 129 4.05 -15.13 11.51
CA THR A 129 4.18 -15.59 10.11
C THR A 129 2.86 -16.01 9.45
N ARG A 130 1.82 -16.36 10.23
CA ARG A 130 0.50 -16.68 9.68
C ARG A 130 -0.21 -15.47 9.06
N PHE A 131 0.22 -14.26 9.40
CA PHE A 131 -0.34 -13.00 8.90
C PHE A 131 0.55 -12.33 7.84
N ALA A 132 1.59 -13.03 7.36
CA ALA A 132 2.47 -12.50 6.33
C ALA A 132 1.73 -12.38 4.99
N SER A 133 1.89 -11.24 4.32
CA SER A 133 1.39 -11.04 2.96
C SER A 133 2.16 -11.89 1.96
N GLY A 134 3.45 -12.16 2.21
CA GLY A 134 4.22 -13.08 1.41
C GLY A 134 5.66 -13.32 1.90
N ARG A 135 6.44 -13.99 1.06
CA ARG A 135 7.88 -14.23 1.28
C ARG A 135 8.69 -13.12 0.62
N CYS A 136 9.82 -12.78 1.20
CA CYS A 136 10.79 -11.88 0.59
C CYS A 136 12.22 -12.40 0.83
N TRP A 137 13.20 -11.77 0.19
CA TRP A 137 14.62 -12.07 0.37
C TRP A 137 15.41 -10.77 0.46
N PRO A 138 16.34 -10.64 1.42
CA PRO A 138 17.22 -9.48 1.49
C PRO A 138 18.14 -9.44 0.27
N ARG A 139 18.49 -8.22 -0.13
CA ARG A 139 19.41 -7.92 -1.23
C ARG A 139 20.70 -7.33 -0.67
N ALA A 140 21.74 -7.31 -1.50
CA ALA A 140 23.05 -6.77 -1.10
C ALA A 140 23.04 -5.25 -0.87
N ASP A 141 22.03 -4.55 -1.39
CA ASP A 141 21.83 -3.11 -1.25
C ASP A 141 20.89 -2.75 -0.08
N ASP A 142 20.66 -3.67 0.87
CA ASP A 142 19.77 -3.49 2.03
C ASP A 142 18.28 -3.27 1.68
N ASP A 143 17.86 -3.61 0.46
CA ASP A 143 16.45 -3.72 0.07
C ASP A 143 15.98 -5.19 0.04
N PHE A 144 14.73 -5.42 -0.34
CA PHE A 144 14.12 -6.74 -0.39
C PHE A 144 13.53 -7.05 -1.76
N ASP A 145 13.76 -8.28 -2.24
CA ASP A 145 12.97 -8.86 -3.33
C ASP A 145 11.73 -9.52 -2.75
N LEU A 146 10.55 -9.06 -3.16
CA LEU A 146 9.26 -9.62 -2.75
C LEU A 146 8.84 -10.73 -3.71
N ARG A 147 8.25 -11.81 -3.20
CA ARG A 147 7.51 -12.77 -4.01
C ARG A 147 6.07 -12.29 -4.20
N LEU A 148 5.75 -11.87 -5.41
CA LEU A 148 4.41 -11.51 -5.86
C LEU A 148 4.00 -12.36 -7.06
N PHE A 149 2.79 -12.15 -7.55
CA PHE A 149 2.22 -12.88 -8.66
C PHE A 149 1.62 -11.94 -9.70
N HIS A 150 1.77 -12.29 -10.98
CA HIS A 150 0.97 -11.71 -12.05
C HIS A 150 -0.03 -12.77 -12.51
N ILE A 151 -1.32 -12.54 -12.23
CA ILE A 151 -2.41 -13.47 -12.54
C ILE A 151 -3.02 -13.11 -13.89
N THR A 152 -3.03 -14.06 -14.81
CA THR A 152 -3.31 -13.84 -16.24
C THR A 152 -3.93 -15.09 -16.88
N ASN A 153 -4.05 -15.12 -18.20
CA ASN A 153 -4.52 -16.29 -18.95
C ASN A 153 -3.36 -17.08 -19.60
N PRO A 154 -3.56 -18.35 -20.00
CA PRO A 154 -2.49 -19.18 -20.57
C PRO A 154 -1.81 -18.57 -21.81
N LYS A 155 -2.55 -17.87 -22.66
CA LYS A 155 -2.01 -17.22 -23.86
C LYS A 155 -1.04 -16.09 -23.48
N ALA A 156 -1.45 -15.23 -22.55
CA ALA A 156 -0.61 -14.14 -22.06
C ALA A 156 0.60 -14.67 -21.28
N PHE A 157 0.43 -15.71 -20.46
CA PHE A 157 1.54 -16.39 -19.79
C PHE A 157 2.61 -16.86 -20.81
N ALA A 158 2.19 -17.59 -21.86
CA ALA A 158 3.10 -18.07 -22.88
C ALA A 158 3.81 -16.92 -23.63
N ALA A 159 3.08 -15.84 -23.91
CA ALA A 159 3.65 -14.65 -24.54
C ALA A 159 4.70 -13.97 -23.66
N ILE A 160 4.45 -13.82 -22.35
CA ILE A 160 5.40 -13.20 -21.41
C ILE A 160 6.63 -14.08 -21.25
N VAL A 161 6.47 -15.40 -21.08
CA VAL A 161 7.61 -16.33 -20.96
C VAL A 161 8.45 -16.34 -22.23
N GLY A 162 7.82 -16.32 -23.41
CA GLY A 162 8.52 -16.33 -24.70
C GLY A 162 9.23 -15.03 -25.03
N SER A 163 8.60 -13.89 -24.75
CA SER A 163 9.18 -12.55 -25.01
C SER A 163 10.14 -12.08 -23.92
N ARG A 164 9.97 -12.57 -22.69
CA ARG A 164 10.59 -12.03 -21.47
C ARG A 164 10.12 -10.61 -21.14
N ASP A 165 8.99 -10.19 -21.68
CA ASP A 165 8.40 -8.87 -21.43
C ASP A 165 7.13 -8.99 -20.61
N LEU A 166 7.15 -8.42 -19.40
CA LEU A 166 5.96 -8.20 -18.59
C LEU A 166 5.39 -6.81 -18.89
N ARG A 167 4.40 -6.76 -19.78
CA ARG A 167 3.84 -5.51 -20.30
C ARG A 167 3.10 -4.71 -19.23
N SER A 168 3.32 -3.40 -19.23
CA SER A 168 2.54 -2.45 -18.44
C SER A 168 1.17 -2.17 -19.09
N SER A 169 0.24 -1.72 -18.26
CA SER A 169 -1.11 -1.32 -18.62
C SER A 169 -1.25 0.19 -18.45
N ARG A 170 -1.84 0.87 -19.43
CA ARG A 170 -2.18 2.30 -19.30
C ARG A 170 -3.42 2.54 -18.46
N TRP A 171 -4.18 1.50 -18.11
CA TRP A 171 -5.39 1.66 -17.33
C TRP A 171 -5.08 2.14 -15.90
N ASN A 172 -5.91 3.02 -15.36
CA ASN A 172 -5.87 3.46 -13.96
C ASN A 172 -6.20 2.32 -13.00
N LEU A 173 -6.11 2.55 -11.68
CA LEU A 173 -6.42 1.53 -10.67
C LEU A 173 -7.81 0.89 -10.85
N GLN A 174 -8.80 1.68 -11.27
CA GLN A 174 -10.15 1.20 -11.55
C GLN A 174 -10.23 0.27 -12.77
N GLY A 175 -9.30 0.42 -13.73
CA GLY A 175 -9.29 -0.34 -14.96
C GLY A 175 -10.32 0.12 -15.99
N THR A 176 -10.80 1.36 -15.90
CA THR A 176 -11.87 1.89 -16.78
C THR A 176 -11.45 3.12 -17.59
N ARG A 177 -10.30 3.72 -17.27
CA ARG A 177 -9.74 4.89 -17.95
C ARG A 177 -8.25 4.71 -18.23
N GLU A 178 -7.79 5.16 -19.40
CA GLU A 178 -6.36 5.14 -19.74
C GLU A 178 -5.64 6.40 -19.28
N LEU A 179 -4.44 6.22 -18.72
CA LEU A 179 -3.51 7.25 -18.32
C LEU A 179 -2.55 7.58 -19.47
N ALA A 180 -2.23 8.86 -19.62
CA ALA A 180 -1.41 9.41 -20.68
C ALA A 180 0.08 9.45 -20.32
N ASN A 181 0.42 9.70 -19.04
CA ASN A 181 1.80 9.94 -18.61
C ASN A 181 2.40 8.84 -17.71
N VAL A 182 1.65 7.76 -17.45
CA VAL A 182 2.14 6.58 -16.72
C VAL A 182 1.47 5.32 -17.23
N ALA A 183 2.18 4.20 -17.14
CA ALA A 183 1.63 2.86 -17.22
C ALA A 183 2.07 2.04 -16.01
N TYR A 184 1.29 1.02 -15.64
CA TYR A 184 1.53 0.20 -14.47
C TYR A 184 1.61 -1.28 -14.83
N VAL A 185 2.61 -1.98 -14.29
CA VAL A 185 2.51 -3.43 -14.10
C VAL A 185 1.83 -3.70 -12.77
N TYR A 186 0.73 -4.45 -12.83
CA TYR A 186 -0.03 -4.88 -11.66
C TYR A 186 0.40 -6.28 -11.24
N LEU A 187 0.75 -6.39 -9.96
CA LEU A 187 1.11 -7.61 -9.26
C LEU A 187 0.21 -7.78 -8.04
N THR A 188 0.14 -8.99 -7.50
CA THR A 188 -0.64 -9.29 -6.31
C THR A 188 0.09 -10.27 -5.38
N SER A 189 -0.24 -10.22 -4.08
CA SER A 189 0.15 -11.25 -3.12
C SER A 189 -0.73 -12.50 -3.20
N LEU A 190 -1.87 -12.43 -3.91
CA LEU A 190 -2.74 -13.58 -4.16
C LEU A 190 -2.06 -14.58 -5.11
N PRO A 191 -1.89 -15.85 -4.73
CA PRO A 191 -1.24 -16.84 -5.58
C PRO A 191 -2.15 -17.32 -6.73
N ALA A 192 -3.46 -17.09 -6.66
CA ALA A 192 -4.44 -17.46 -7.69
C ALA A 192 -5.71 -16.62 -7.50
N ILE A 193 -6.63 -16.68 -8.47
CA ILE A 193 -8.00 -16.19 -8.32
C ILE A 193 -8.91 -17.42 -8.23
N GLU A 194 -9.46 -17.65 -7.05
CA GLU A 194 -10.25 -18.84 -6.73
C GLU A 194 -11.76 -18.52 -6.61
N ALA A 195 -12.09 -17.28 -6.27
CA ALA A 195 -13.45 -16.83 -6.06
C ALA A 195 -13.65 -15.36 -6.51
N GLU A 196 -14.91 -14.91 -6.56
CA GLU A 196 -15.26 -13.53 -6.89
C GLU A 196 -14.64 -12.53 -5.90
N GLU A 197 -14.53 -12.90 -4.64
CA GLU A 197 -13.91 -12.09 -3.58
C GLU A 197 -12.43 -11.82 -3.89
N ASP A 198 -11.72 -12.75 -4.53
CA ASP A 198 -10.33 -12.56 -4.95
C ASP A 198 -10.24 -11.49 -6.04
N LEU A 199 -11.19 -11.45 -6.99
CA LEU A 199 -11.23 -10.40 -8.01
C LEU A 199 -11.42 -9.03 -7.36
N ARG A 200 -12.32 -8.91 -6.38
CA ARG A 200 -12.60 -7.64 -5.71
C ARG A 200 -11.41 -7.11 -4.91
N ARG A 201 -10.64 -8.00 -4.28
CA ARG A 201 -9.38 -7.66 -3.58
C ARG A 201 -8.34 -7.03 -4.50
N ILE A 202 -8.40 -7.34 -5.81
CA ILE A 202 -7.51 -6.77 -6.82
C ILE A 202 -8.21 -5.80 -7.77
N ALA A 203 -9.25 -5.11 -7.28
CA ALA A 203 -9.97 -4.07 -8.02
C ALA A 203 -10.62 -4.57 -9.33
N MET A 204 -11.17 -5.78 -9.32
CA MET A 204 -11.93 -6.37 -10.43
C MET A 204 -13.24 -6.97 -9.93
N SER A 205 -14.18 -7.24 -10.85
CA SER A 205 -15.40 -8.00 -10.51
C SER A 205 -16.06 -8.62 -11.74
N SER A 206 -16.80 -9.72 -11.55
CA SER A 206 -17.59 -10.36 -12.62
C SER A 206 -18.73 -9.49 -13.16
N ASP A 207 -19.33 -8.64 -12.34
CA ASP A 207 -20.36 -7.68 -12.78
C ASP A 207 -19.79 -6.29 -13.11
N GLY A 208 -18.48 -6.11 -12.90
CA GLY A 208 -17.77 -4.85 -13.14
C GLY A 208 -18.07 -3.77 -12.08
N ILE A 209 -18.51 -4.15 -10.88
CA ILE A 209 -18.84 -3.23 -9.80
C ILE A 209 -18.22 -3.69 -8.47
N ILE A 210 -17.63 -2.77 -7.72
CA ILE A 210 -17.31 -2.94 -6.30
C ILE A 210 -17.99 -1.86 -5.46
N GLY A 211 -18.43 -2.22 -4.27
CA GLY A 211 -19.08 -1.31 -3.33
C GLY A 211 -18.14 -0.79 -2.26
N PHE A 212 -18.31 0.47 -1.87
CA PHE A 212 -17.72 1.04 -0.66
C PHE A 212 -18.83 1.68 0.19
N GLN A 213 -18.54 1.85 1.48
CA GLN A 213 -19.44 2.51 2.42
C GLN A 213 -18.69 3.62 3.16
N THR A 214 -19.34 4.77 3.35
CA THR A 214 -18.74 5.87 4.09
C THR A 214 -18.59 5.51 5.57
N THR A 215 -17.66 6.19 6.24
CA THR A 215 -17.43 6.07 7.68
C THR A 215 -17.49 7.44 8.34
N SER A 216 -18.59 8.14 8.06
CA SER A 216 -18.84 9.52 8.49
C SER A 216 -19.40 9.64 9.91
N SER A 217 -19.68 8.51 10.57
CA SER A 217 -20.36 8.44 11.88
C SER A 217 -21.79 9.00 11.87
N ARG A 218 -22.41 9.12 10.69
CA ARG A 218 -23.82 9.53 10.53
C ARG A 218 -24.77 8.39 10.89
N THR A 219 -26.04 8.71 11.16
CA THR A 219 -27.10 7.72 11.43
C THR A 219 -27.28 6.72 10.28
N ARG A 220 -27.00 7.15 9.04
CA ARG A 220 -26.98 6.30 7.85
C ARG A 220 -25.78 6.67 6.99
N GLU A 221 -24.92 5.69 6.75
CA GLU A 221 -23.78 5.82 5.84
C GLU A 221 -24.23 5.71 4.38
N GLU A 222 -23.55 6.44 3.52
CA GLU A 222 -23.73 6.40 2.07
C GLU A 222 -22.96 5.21 1.50
N THR A 223 -23.41 4.70 0.35
CA THR A 223 -22.72 3.64 -0.37
C THR A 223 -22.33 4.11 -1.76
N LEU A 224 -21.07 3.89 -2.10
CA LEU A 224 -20.52 4.12 -3.43
C LEU A 224 -20.55 2.79 -4.19
N LYS A 225 -21.05 2.81 -5.42
CA LYS A 225 -20.88 1.70 -6.38
C LYS A 225 -19.90 2.16 -7.43
N LEU A 226 -18.68 1.65 -7.34
CA LEU A 226 -17.60 2.00 -8.23
C LEU A 226 -17.56 0.98 -9.38
N LYS A 227 -17.54 1.47 -10.62
CA LYS A 227 -17.27 0.59 -11.78
C LYS A 227 -15.83 0.11 -11.68
N VAL A 228 -15.54 -1.13 -12.08
CA VAL A 228 -14.18 -1.65 -12.17
C VAL A 228 -14.01 -2.51 -13.41
N TYR A 229 -12.78 -2.86 -13.73
CA TYR A 229 -12.49 -3.83 -14.78
C TYR A 229 -13.30 -5.11 -14.58
N ARG A 230 -14.12 -5.43 -15.58
CA ARG A 230 -14.95 -6.63 -15.57
C ARG A 230 -14.11 -7.85 -15.93
N GLU A 231 -14.11 -8.85 -15.07
CA GLU A 231 -13.34 -10.07 -15.27
C GLU A 231 -14.05 -11.28 -14.65
N SER A 232 -13.81 -12.47 -15.18
CA SER A 232 -14.29 -13.73 -14.61
C SER A 232 -13.16 -14.49 -13.91
N THR A 233 -13.50 -15.25 -12.86
CA THR A 233 -12.58 -16.20 -12.23
C THR A 233 -12.05 -17.25 -13.22
N THR A 234 -12.81 -17.55 -14.27
CA THR A 234 -12.40 -18.45 -15.37
C THR A 234 -11.47 -17.80 -16.39
N GLY A 235 -11.35 -16.47 -16.38
CA GLY A 235 -10.50 -15.69 -17.30
C GLY A 235 -9.04 -15.61 -16.88
N ARG A 236 -8.74 -15.82 -15.59
CA ARG A 236 -7.38 -15.68 -15.01
C ARG A 236 -6.86 -16.97 -14.39
N THR A 237 -6.61 -17.97 -15.23
CA THR A 237 -6.24 -19.34 -14.82
C THR A 237 -4.74 -19.64 -14.84
N ALA A 238 -3.91 -18.70 -15.29
CA ALA A 238 -2.45 -18.83 -15.30
C ALA A 238 -1.82 -17.79 -14.36
N ARG A 239 -0.61 -18.10 -13.87
CA ARG A 239 0.14 -17.18 -13.00
C ARG A 239 1.62 -17.20 -13.30
N LEU A 240 2.24 -16.03 -13.21
CA LEU A 240 3.69 -15.89 -13.13
C LEU A 240 4.05 -15.58 -11.69
N GLN A 241 5.06 -16.27 -11.15
CA GLN A 241 5.69 -15.86 -9.90
C GLN A 241 6.75 -14.81 -10.22
N VAL A 242 6.66 -13.66 -9.57
CA VAL A 242 7.51 -12.50 -9.83
C VAL A 242 8.27 -12.14 -8.56
N LYS A 243 9.59 -12.16 -8.63
CA LYS A 243 10.49 -11.52 -7.67
C LYS A 243 10.74 -10.09 -8.11
N ILE A 244 10.45 -9.12 -7.26
CA ILE A 244 10.62 -7.72 -7.57
C ILE A 244 11.15 -6.94 -6.37
N SER A 245 12.05 -6.00 -6.60
CA SER A 245 12.59 -5.13 -5.55
C SER A 245 11.50 -4.23 -4.98
N SER A 246 11.51 -4.04 -3.66
CA SER A 246 10.56 -3.18 -2.97
C SER A 246 10.73 -1.68 -3.29
N SER A 247 11.91 -1.31 -3.82
CA SER A 247 12.19 0.04 -4.34
C SER A 247 11.43 0.37 -5.65
N LEU A 248 10.94 -0.64 -6.37
CA LEU A 248 10.21 -0.45 -7.63
C LEU A 248 8.71 -0.25 -7.43
N LEU A 249 8.21 -0.49 -6.22
CA LEU A 249 6.79 -0.43 -5.92
C LEU A 249 6.35 1.01 -5.69
N ALA A 250 5.27 1.39 -6.38
CA ALA A 250 4.57 2.62 -6.07
C ALA A 250 3.87 2.50 -4.70
N PRO A 251 3.82 3.58 -3.90
CA PRO A 251 3.04 3.60 -2.67
C PRO A 251 1.56 3.23 -2.95
N PRO A 252 0.91 2.46 -2.05
CA PRO A 252 -0.50 2.20 -2.19
C PRO A 252 -1.32 3.47 -1.87
N HIS A 253 -2.47 3.61 -2.53
CA HIS A 253 -3.42 4.66 -2.20
C HIS A 253 -4.18 4.29 -0.92
N MET A 254 -4.75 5.30 -0.25
CA MET A 254 -5.32 5.13 1.08
C MET A 254 -6.65 5.84 1.23
N LEU A 255 -7.36 5.49 2.30
CA LEU A 255 -8.44 6.29 2.86
C LEU A 255 -8.04 6.77 4.26
N ILE A 256 -8.48 7.99 4.62
CA ILE A 256 -8.47 8.47 5.99
C ILE A 256 -9.88 8.36 6.58
N HIS A 257 -9.95 7.84 7.80
CA HIS A 257 -11.16 7.72 8.59
C HIS A 257 -11.06 8.64 9.80
N ARG A 258 -12.11 9.43 10.05
CA ARG A 258 -12.18 10.38 11.18
C ARG A 258 -13.44 10.11 12.02
N PRO A 259 -13.47 9.00 12.78
CA PRO A 259 -14.62 8.69 13.63
C PRO A 259 -14.87 9.79 14.67
N MET A 260 -16.13 10.05 14.99
CA MET A 260 -16.48 11.00 16.06
C MET A 260 -16.07 10.43 17.43
N GLY A 261 -15.24 11.17 18.17
CA GLY A 261 -14.87 10.83 19.55
C GLY A 261 -13.79 9.74 19.68
N ASP A 262 -13.09 9.41 18.59
CA ASP A 262 -11.98 8.45 18.57
C ASP A 262 -10.84 9.00 17.67
N HIS A 263 -9.71 8.32 17.64
CA HIS A 263 -8.56 8.71 16.83
C HIS A 263 -8.81 8.45 15.34
N ALA A 264 -8.26 9.32 14.49
CA ALA A 264 -8.20 9.04 13.07
C ALA A 264 -7.38 7.77 12.80
N TYR A 265 -7.70 7.06 11.72
CA TYR A 265 -6.92 5.93 11.23
C TYR A 265 -6.95 5.89 9.72
N TYR A 266 -6.08 5.08 9.14
CA TYR A 266 -5.89 5.00 7.69
C TYR A 266 -6.13 3.57 7.22
N GLU A 267 -6.74 3.44 6.05
CA GLU A 267 -6.97 2.18 5.35
C GLU A 267 -6.14 2.16 4.07
N VAL A 268 -5.40 1.09 3.84
CA VAL A 268 -4.70 0.84 2.58
C VAL A 268 -5.69 0.22 1.60
N ILE A 269 -5.93 0.89 0.48
CA ILE A 269 -6.84 0.38 -0.55
C ILE A 269 -6.17 -0.76 -1.31
N GLY A 270 -6.84 -1.92 -1.31
CA GLY A 270 -6.37 -3.13 -1.98
C GLY A 270 -4.98 -3.53 -1.48
N PRO A 271 -4.82 -3.97 -0.21
CA PRO A 271 -3.53 -4.38 0.32
C PRO A 271 -2.91 -5.56 -0.44
N GLU A 272 -3.67 -6.26 -1.28
CA GLU A 272 -3.14 -7.26 -2.20
C GLU A 272 -2.75 -6.73 -3.58
N ILE A 273 -2.80 -5.41 -3.84
CA ILE A 273 -2.44 -4.77 -5.12
C ILE A 273 -1.08 -4.09 -5.01
N TYR A 274 -0.15 -4.49 -5.88
CA TYR A 274 1.18 -3.90 -5.99
C TYR A 274 1.38 -3.37 -7.39
N ARG A 275 1.89 -2.14 -7.52
CA ARG A 275 2.04 -1.46 -8.80
C ARG A 275 3.49 -1.04 -9.04
N VAL A 276 3.97 -1.24 -10.25
CA VAL A 276 5.26 -0.71 -10.72
C VAL A 276 4.95 0.34 -11.77
N GLY A 277 5.21 1.61 -11.44
CA GLY A 277 5.00 2.73 -12.36
C GLY A 277 6.14 2.86 -13.36
N VAL A 278 5.80 2.93 -14.64
CA VAL A 278 6.75 3.09 -15.75
C VAL A 278 6.25 4.11 -16.76
N GLN A 279 7.15 4.59 -17.62
CA GLN A 279 6.77 5.40 -18.77
C GLN A 279 5.81 4.59 -19.69
N PRO A 280 4.81 5.24 -20.31
CA PRO A 280 3.94 4.57 -21.26
C PRO A 280 4.71 3.87 -22.38
N GLY A 281 4.34 2.60 -22.66
CA GLY A 281 5.01 1.77 -23.66
C GLY A 281 6.20 0.95 -23.12
N THR A 282 6.66 1.21 -21.89
CA THR A 282 7.69 0.40 -21.23
C THR A 282 7.11 -0.93 -20.72
N ALA A 283 7.83 -2.03 -20.93
CA ALA A 283 7.62 -3.31 -20.26
C ALA A 283 8.72 -3.55 -19.22
N LEU A 284 8.42 -4.39 -18.22
CA LEU A 284 9.42 -4.89 -17.30
C LEU A 284 10.10 -6.10 -17.95
N THR A 285 11.43 -6.15 -17.85
CA THR A 285 12.21 -7.33 -18.22
C THR A 285 11.92 -8.44 -17.22
N TYR A 286 11.48 -9.60 -17.70
CA TYR A 286 11.12 -10.75 -16.88
C TYR A 286 11.96 -11.98 -17.25
N VAL A 287 12.96 -12.27 -16.43
CA VAL A 287 13.91 -13.38 -16.65
C VAL A 287 13.99 -14.25 -15.41
N SER A 288 13.77 -15.55 -15.57
CA SER A 288 13.89 -16.55 -14.48
C SER A 288 13.09 -16.19 -13.22
N GLY A 289 11.90 -15.61 -13.42
CA GLY A 289 11.02 -15.22 -12.31
C GLY A 289 11.37 -13.88 -11.66
N VAL A 290 12.35 -13.13 -12.17
CA VAL A 290 12.73 -11.80 -11.66
C VAL A 290 12.26 -10.74 -12.64
N ALA A 291 11.57 -9.71 -12.14
CA ALA A 291 11.18 -8.56 -12.92
C ALA A 291 12.06 -7.34 -12.60
N THR A 292 12.59 -6.68 -13.63
CA THR A 292 13.41 -5.48 -13.52
C THR A 292 12.99 -4.43 -14.54
N VAL A 293 13.38 -3.18 -14.30
CA VAL A 293 13.20 -2.07 -15.23
C VAL A 293 14.35 -1.08 -15.05
N GLU A 294 14.80 -0.46 -16.13
CA GLU A 294 15.79 0.60 -16.06
C GLU A 294 15.24 1.80 -15.29
N GLU A 295 16.07 2.40 -14.44
CA GLU A 295 15.68 3.53 -13.58
C GLU A 295 15.03 4.68 -14.36
N ARG A 296 15.62 5.07 -15.50
CA ARG A 296 15.09 6.13 -16.38
C ARG A 296 13.68 5.86 -16.93
N MET A 297 13.26 4.61 -16.96
CA MET A 297 11.95 4.20 -17.44
C MET A 297 10.92 4.13 -16.30
N GLN A 298 11.35 4.22 -15.04
CA GLN A 298 10.44 4.26 -13.91
C GLN A 298 9.67 5.58 -13.88
N LYS A 299 8.41 5.50 -13.47
CA LYS A 299 7.54 6.66 -13.27
C LYS A 299 7.05 6.65 -11.84
N ARG A 300 7.44 7.68 -11.09
CA ARG A 300 7.07 7.90 -9.69
C ARG A 300 6.35 9.23 -9.59
N PHE A 301 5.48 9.33 -8.59
CA PHE A 301 4.74 10.55 -8.30
C PHE A 301 5.13 11.03 -6.90
N GLY A 302 5.38 12.33 -6.75
CA GLY A 302 5.66 12.96 -5.45
C GLY A 302 4.43 13.09 -4.54
N TYR A 303 3.44 12.22 -4.71
CA TYR A 303 2.22 12.21 -3.93
C TYR A 303 1.57 10.82 -3.90
N VAL A 304 0.75 10.60 -2.87
CA VAL A 304 -0.14 9.44 -2.71
C VAL A 304 -1.58 9.96 -2.66
N VAL A 305 -2.52 9.24 -3.26
CA VAL A 305 -3.94 9.59 -3.13
C VAL A 305 -4.44 9.11 -1.76
N VAL A 306 -5.02 10.02 -0.99
CA VAL A 306 -5.61 9.72 0.32
C VAL A 306 -7.00 10.34 0.38
N GLY A 307 -8.01 9.52 0.15
CA GLY A 307 -9.40 9.93 0.13
C GLY A 307 -10.03 10.03 1.53
N ASP A 308 -10.94 10.97 1.74
CA ASP A 308 -11.71 11.07 2.98
C ASP A 308 -12.92 10.12 2.97
N ALA A 309 -12.83 9.05 3.77
CA ALA A 309 -13.87 8.03 3.85
C ALA A 309 -15.21 8.54 4.43
N ALA A 310 -15.29 9.78 4.91
CA ALA A 310 -16.54 10.40 5.31
C ALA A 310 -17.41 10.89 4.13
N SER A 311 -16.92 10.82 2.89
CA SER A 311 -17.60 11.28 1.69
C SER A 311 -17.53 10.27 0.54
N VAL A 312 -18.54 10.26 -0.32
CA VAL A 312 -18.56 9.41 -1.54
C VAL A 312 -17.39 9.77 -2.47
N GLU A 313 -17.09 11.06 -2.63
CA GLU A 313 -15.97 11.56 -3.44
C GLU A 313 -14.61 11.09 -2.89
N GLY A 314 -14.44 11.10 -1.56
CA GLY A 314 -13.24 10.57 -0.92
C GLY A 314 -13.11 9.06 -1.04
N LEU A 315 -14.21 8.31 -0.96
CA LEU A 315 -14.16 6.86 -1.24
C LEU A 315 -13.75 6.55 -2.69
N ALA A 316 -14.15 7.38 -3.65
CA ALA A 316 -13.82 7.20 -5.05
C ALA A 316 -12.38 7.62 -5.38
N ALA A 317 -11.82 8.59 -4.64
CA ALA A 317 -10.54 9.22 -4.94
C ALA A 317 -9.39 8.24 -5.26
N PRO A 318 -9.14 7.15 -4.50
CA PRO A 318 -8.08 6.18 -4.83
C PRO A 318 -8.22 5.54 -6.22
N TYR A 319 -9.46 5.39 -6.72
CA TYR A 319 -9.77 4.80 -8.01
C TYR A 319 -9.84 5.83 -9.14
N ASP A 320 -10.17 7.08 -8.81
CA ASP A 320 -10.18 8.24 -9.71
C ASP A 320 -8.87 9.05 -9.57
N GLU A 321 -7.74 8.34 -9.58
CA GLU A 321 -6.40 8.87 -9.24
C GLU A 321 -5.88 9.98 -10.17
N GLU A 322 -6.51 10.13 -11.33
CA GLU A 322 -6.23 11.16 -12.34
C GLU A 322 -7.04 12.45 -12.20
N GLU A 323 -8.12 12.46 -11.41
CA GLU A 323 -8.98 13.66 -11.25
C GLU A 323 -9.01 14.19 -9.81
N THR A 324 -8.67 13.35 -8.84
CA THR A 324 -8.75 13.71 -7.43
C THR A 324 -7.72 14.76 -7.02
N LYS A 325 -8.15 15.67 -6.14
CA LYS A 325 -7.27 16.61 -5.41
C LYS A 325 -6.91 16.11 -4.00
N GLN A 326 -7.46 14.96 -3.60
CA GLN A 326 -7.25 14.40 -2.27
C GLN A 326 -5.93 13.64 -2.24
N VAL A 327 -4.85 14.39 -2.07
CA VAL A 327 -3.47 13.90 -2.14
C VAL A 327 -2.68 14.25 -0.88
N VAL A 328 -1.74 13.38 -0.54
CA VAL A 328 -0.67 13.63 0.42
C VAL A 328 0.62 13.75 -0.36
N HIS A 329 1.26 14.91 -0.30
CA HIS A 329 2.55 15.16 -0.95
C HIS A 329 3.65 14.40 -0.21
N VAL A 330 4.41 13.58 -0.93
CA VAL A 330 5.51 12.82 -0.35
C VAL A 330 6.69 13.75 -0.11
N GLU A 331 7.31 13.63 1.06
CA GLU A 331 8.54 14.33 1.38
C GLU A 331 9.74 13.65 0.71
N THR A 332 10.59 14.44 0.08
CA THR A 332 11.83 13.94 -0.49
C THR A 332 12.91 13.98 0.59
N LEU A 333 13.02 12.88 1.34
CA LEU A 333 14.04 12.72 2.39
C LEU A 333 15.37 12.29 1.75
N ASP A 334 16.24 13.27 1.46
CA ASP A 334 17.48 13.10 0.70
C ASP A 334 18.72 12.78 1.58
N ALA A 335 19.90 12.92 1.00
CA ALA A 335 21.17 12.53 1.61
C ALA A 335 21.51 13.41 2.83
N GLY A 336 21.27 12.85 4.02
CA GLY A 336 21.61 13.47 5.31
C GLY A 336 20.38 13.90 6.12
N LEU A 337 19.19 13.86 5.52
CA LEU A 337 17.94 14.16 6.21
C LEU A 337 17.17 12.88 6.50
N ASP A 338 16.74 12.72 7.74
CA ASP A 338 15.84 11.65 8.15
C ASP A 338 14.46 12.23 8.55
N LEU A 339 13.47 11.36 8.74
CA LEU A 339 12.11 11.83 9.04
C LEU A 339 12.01 12.63 10.35
N PHE A 340 12.83 12.31 11.34
CA PHE A 340 12.84 12.99 12.64
C PHE A 340 13.54 14.35 12.52
N ASP A 341 14.68 14.39 11.84
CA ASP A 341 15.41 15.62 11.54
C ASP A 341 14.54 16.60 10.75
N PHE A 342 13.85 16.10 9.71
CA PHE A 342 12.92 16.91 8.93
C PHE A 342 11.82 17.48 9.84
N TRP A 343 11.21 16.64 10.69
CA TRP A 343 10.15 17.07 11.58
C TRP A 343 10.61 18.17 12.53
N LEU A 344 11.80 18.01 13.14
CA LEU A 344 12.37 19.00 14.05
C LEU A 344 12.66 20.33 13.35
N GLN A 345 13.18 20.30 12.13
CA GLN A 345 13.52 21.50 11.35
C GLN A 345 12.29 22.26 10.84
N ASN A 346 11.14 21.59 10.69
CA ASN A 346 9.96 22.12 10.01
C ASN A 346 8.69 22.16 10.91
N GLN A 347 8.85 22.17 12.23
CA GLN A 347 7.71 22.20 13.16
C GLN A 347 6.79 23.40 12.88
N ASN A 348 5.48 23.15 12.86
CA ASN A 348 4.44 24.19 12.71
C ASN A 348 4.61 25.09 11.47
N SER A 349 5.21 24.55 10.40
CA SER A 349 5.39 25.25 9.12
C SER A 349 4.46 24.68 8.05
N ASP A 350 4.20 25.47 7.01
CA ASP A 350 3.40 25.04 5.87
C ASP A 350 4.25 24.24 4.88
N GLN A 351 3.93 22.96 4.76
CA GLN A 351 4.60 22.03 3.87
C GLN A 351 3.81 21.74 2.59
N VAL A 352 2.68 22.42 2.35
CA VAL A 352 1.70 22.03 1.32
C VAL A 352 1.49 23.12 0.29
N SER A 353 1.26 24.38 0.69
CA SER A 353 0.67 25.39 -0.21
C SER A 353 1.50 25.72 -1.44
N VAL A 354 2.82 25.51 -1.40
CA VAL A 354 3.72 25.78 -2.52
C VAL A 354 3.97 24.56 -3.43
N ARG A 355 3.46 23.37 -3.08
CA ARG A 355 3.71 22.15 -3.84
C ARG A 355 2.79 22.04 -5.05
N GLN A 356 3.40 21.68 -6.18
CA GLN A 356 2.70 21.39 -7.43
C GLN A 356 3.20 20.05 -7.98
N PRO A 357 2.73 18.91 -7.43
CA PRO A 357 3.15 17.61 -7.92
C PRO A 357 2.66 17.42 -9.36
N GLU A 358 3.44 16.72 -10.17
CA GLU A 358 3.00 16.30 -11.50
C GLU A 358 1.72 15.45 -11.36
N PRO A 359 0.59 15.83 -11.98
CA PRO A 359 -0.63 15.03 -11.90
C PRO A 359 -0.54 13.79 -12.79
N ARG A 360 -1.32 12.77 -12.47
CA ARG A 360 -1.70 11.75 -13.47
C ARG A 360 -2.63 12.40 -14.49
N ILE A 361 -2.42 12.11 -15.77
CA ILE A 361 -3.16 12.73 -16.87
C ILE A 361 -3.98 11.65 -17.56
N PHE A 362 -5.26 11.93 -17.82
CA PHE A 362 -6.13 11.04 -18.60
C PHE A 362 -5.81 11.14 -20.10
N SER A 363 -5.82 9.99 -20.79
CA SER A 363 -5.75 9.93 -22.25
C SER A 363 -7.12 10.31 -22.82
N GLY A 364 -7.21 11.48 -23.44
CA GLY A 364 -8.45 12.01 -24.03
C GLY A 364 -9.05 11.16 -25.14
#